data_AF-A0A174SJG2-F1
#
_entry.id   AF-A0A174SJG2-F1
#
_cell.length_a   1.000
_cell.length_b   1.000
_cell.length_c   1.000
_cell.angle_alpha   90.00
_cell.angle_beta   90.00
_cell.angle_gamma   90.00
#
_symmetry.space_group_name_H-M   'P 1'
#
loop_
_entity.id
_entity.type
_entity.pdbx_description
1 polymer ?
#
loop_
_entity_poly.entity_id
_entity_poly.type
_entity_poly.pdbx_seq_one_letter_code
_entity_poly.pdbx_strand_id
1 'polypeptide(L)'
;MSFFENTRKPVGLGGKIMVAMMNLGHSAVARWGLQFLELAPDARVLDCGCGGGANMKRLLKKCPQGVVKGIDYSPVSVEKSKKVNEAAIVEGRCAVLQGSVADMVFAGNWFDAVTAFETVYFWPDLPQCFREVYRVLKPGGTFLICNESNGDTDRDEKWTEIIGGMTIYKDIELKAHLEQAGFHDVQIHKKKGWLCVTARK
;
A
#
# COMPACT_ATOMS: atom_id res chain seq x y z
N MET A 1 -19.49 10.42 12.24
CA MET A 1 -18.53 9.38 11.81
C MET A 1 -17.78 8.88 13.03
N SER A 2 -17.68 7.57 13.22
CA SER A 2 -16.86 6.97 14.29
C SER A 2 -15.40 7.40 14.13
N PHE A 3 -14.65 7.52 15.23
CA PHE A 3 -13.21 7.81 15.17
C PHE A 3 -12.47 6.80 14.28
N PHE A 4 -12.89 5.52 14.32
CA PHE A 4 -12.30 4.43 13.56
C PHE A 4 -12.59 4.49 12.05
N GLU A 5 -13.60 5.23 11.58
CA GLU A 5 -13.82 5.47 10.14
C GLU A 5 -12.66 6.23 9.48
N ASN A 6 -11.86 6.94 10.29
CA ASN A 6 -10.66 7.60 9.80
C ASN A 6 -9.55 6.62 9.37
N THR A 7 -9.66 5.32 9.69
CA THR A 7 -8.76 4.28 9.16
C THR A 7 -8.94 4.12 7.66
N ARG A 8 -10.20 4.13 7.19
CA ARG A 8 -10.58 4.08 5.78
C ARG A 8 -10.24 5.39 5.08
N LYS A 9 -10.86 6.50 5.50
CA LYS A 9 -10.67 7.84 4.88
C LYS A 9 -10.47 8.92 5.94
N PRO A 10 -9.22 9.24 6.32
CA PRO A 10 -8.96 10.21 7.39
C PRO A 10 -9.43 11.61 6.99
N VAL A 11 -10.14 12.28 7.89
CA VAL A 11 -10.67 13.65 7.72
C VAL A 11 -10.45 14.50 8.98
N GLY A 12 -10.21 15.81 8.79
CA GLY A 12 -10.08 16.75 9.90
C GLY A 12 -8.96 16.41 10.90
N LEU A 13 -9.11 16.89 12.15
CA LEU A 13 -8.12 16.68 13.20
C LEU A 13 -8.02 15.21 13.64
N GLY A 14 -9.17 14.52 13.76
CA GLY A 14 -9.22 13.10 14.12
C GLY A 14 -8.48 12.23 13.10
N GLY A 15 -8.65 12.49 11.80
CA GLY A 15 -7.90 11.82 10.74
C GLY A 15 -6.40 12.06 10.79
N LYS A 16 -5.97 13.29 11.14
CA LYS A 16 -4.55 13.61 11.33
C LYS A 16 -3.92 12.81 12.46
N ILE A 17 -4.65 12.65 13.58
CA ILE A 17 -4.23 11.82 14.71
C ILE A 17 -4.18 10.34 14.28
N MET A 18 -5.23 9.84 13.63
CA MET A 18 -5.34 8.46 13.18
C MET A 18 -4.16 8.06 12.29
N VAL A 19 -3.87 8.85 11.24
CA VAL A 19 -2.75 8.57 10.32
C VAL A 19 -1.40 8.55 11.06
N ALA A 20 -1.20 9.44 12.05
CA ALA A 20 0.02 9.44 12.83
C ALA A 20 0.15 8.18 13.71
N MET A 21 -0.95 7.72 14.30
CA MET A 21 -0.99 6.47 15.06
C MET A 21 -0.71 5.26 14.16
N MET A 22 -1.33 5.19 12.98
CA MET A 22 -1.13 4.09 12.03
C MET A 22 0.32 4.00 11.50
N ASN A 23 0.95 5.14 11.20
CA ASN A 23 2.37 5.19 10.85
C ASN A 23 3.28 4.51 11.90
N LEU A 24 2.92 4.60 13.18
CA LEU A 24 3.65 3.98 14.28
C LEU A 24 3.23 2.52 14.48
N GLY A 25 1.91 2.25 14.56
CA GLY A 25 1.34 0.93 14.82
C GLY A 25 1.73 -0.10 13.75
N HIS A 26 1.68 0.29 12.48
CA HIS A 26 2.01 -0.60 11.36
C HIS A 26 3.51 -0.71 11.08
N SER A 27 4.37 -0.05 11.85
CA SER A 27 5.82 -0.04 11.62
C SER A 27 6.46 -1.43 11.72
N ALA A 28 5.92 -2.32 12.56
CA ALA A 28 6.46 -3.68 12.72
C ALA A 28 6.11 -4.58 11.53
N VAL A 29 4.82 -4.62 11.13
CA VAL A 29 4.37 -5.38 9.97
C VAL A 29 4.98 -4.86 8.67
N ALA A 30 5.07 -3.54 8.49
CA ALA A 30 5.69 -2.95 7.31
C ALA A 30 7.18 -3.30 7.19
N ARG A 31 7.93 -3.26 8.30
CA ARG A 31 9.35 -3.66 8.29
C ARG A 31 9.52 -5.14 7.95
N TRP A 32 8.64 -6.01 8.45
CA TRP A 32 8.66 -7.43 8.13
C TRP A 32 8.31 -7.67 6.65
N GLY A 33 7.23 -7.08 6.13
CA GLY A 33 6.84 -7.24 4.73
C GLY A 33 7.91 -6.75 3.75
N LEU A 34 8.55 -5.61 4.04
CA LEU A 34 9.63 -5.06 3.21
C LEU A 34 10.88 -5.95 3.11
N GLN A 35 11.01 -7.00 3.93
CA GLN A 35 12.09 -7.99 3.79
C GLN A 35 11.91 -8.85 2.53
N PHE A 36 10.68 -9.01 2.05
CA PHE A 36 10.36 -9.81 0.86
C PHE A 36 10.37 -8.99 -0.45
N LEU A 37 10.69 -7.69 -0.36
CA LEU A 37 10.85 -6.84 -1.51
C LEU A 37 12.33 -6.61 -1.77
N GLU A 38 12.81 -6.99 -2.95
CA GLU A 38 14.13 -6.62 -3.43
C GLU A 38 14.00 -5.43 -4.38
N LEU A 39 14.87 -4.44 -4.21
CA LEU A 39 14.88 -3.22 -5.02
C LEU A 39 16.31 -2.91 -5.44
N ALA A 40 16.49 -2.56 -6.71
CA ALA A 40 17.71 -1.93 -7.17
C ALA A 40 17.87 -0.54 -6.50
N PRO A 41 19.12 -0.06 -6.31
CA PRO A 41 19.35 1.25 -5.70
C PRO A 41 18.64 2.41 -6.41
N ASP A 42 18.41 2.30 -7.71
CA ASP A 42 17.79 3.28 -8.61
C ASP A 42 16.33 2.96 -8.97
N ALA A 43 15.70 2.01 -8.25
CA ALA A 43 14.34 1.56 -8.53
C ALA A 43 13.29 2.69 -8.48
N ARG A 44 12.29 2.57 -9.35
CA ARG A 44 11.08 3.40 -9.35
C ARG A 44 9.97 2.66 -8.62
N VAL A 45 9.49 3.20 -7.50
CA VAL A 45 8.49 2.54 -6.66
C VAL A 45 7.22 3.37 -6.54
N LEU A 46 6.06 2.71 -6.57
CA LEU A 46 4.77 3.30 -6.23
C LEU A 46 4.26 2.72 -4.91
N ASP A 47 3.84 3.57 -3.97
CA ASP A 47 3.09 3.16 -2.78
C ASP A 47 1.61 3.54 -2.96
N CYS A 48 0.79 2.52 -3.21
CA CYS A 48 -0.66 2.64 -3.34
C CYS A 48 -1.30 2.71 -1.94
N GLY A 49 -2.15 3.71 -1.71
CA GLY A 49 -2.70 3.97 -0.38
C GLY A 49 -1.62 4.44 0.60
N CYS A 50 -0.77 5.39 0.17
CA CYS A 50 0.45 5.73 0.89
C CYS A 50 0.24 6.31 2.31
N GLY A 51 -1.00 6.65 2.69
CA GLY A 51 -1.38 7.02 4.05
C GLY A 51 -0.52 8.17 4.59
N GLY A 52 0.06 7.99 5.77
CA GLY A 52 0.94 8.97 6.39
C GLY A 52 2.36 9.03 5.83
N GLY A 53 2.67 8.28 4.77
CA GLY A 53 3.95 8.34 4.06
C GLY A 53 5.14 7.67 4.77
N ALA A 54 4.91 6.93 5.86
CA ALA A 54 6.00 6.27 6.57
C ALA A 54 6.66 5.16 5.74
N ASN A 55 5.88 4.42 4.94
CA ASN A 55 6.41 3.37 4.07
C ASN A 55 7.17 3.94 2.88
N MET A 56 6.69 5.04 2.28
CA MET A 56 7.46 5.80 1.30
C MET A 56 8.85 6.19 1.82
N LYS A 57 8.96 6.65 3.07
CA LYS A 57 10.26 6.96 3.70
C LYS A 57 11.17 5.74 3.83
N ARG A 58 10.62 4.54 4.06
CA ARG A 58 11.38 3.29 4.12
C ARG A 58 11.84 2.86 2.72
N LEU A 59 10.97 2.99 1.73
CA LEU A 59 11.28 2.70 0.32
C LEU A 59 12.39 3.62 -0.20
N LEU A 60 12.33 4.93 0.09
CA LEU A 60 13.37 5.91 -0.27
C LEU A 60 14.76 5.58 0.30
N LYS A 61 14.82 4.89 1.45
CA LYS A 61 16.09 4.40 2.02
C LYS A 61 16.60 3.14 1.34
N LYS A 62 15.68 2.30 0.84
CA LYS A 62 15.98 1.01 0.20
C LYS A 62 16.41 1.18 -1.26
N CYS A 63 15.94 2.24 -1.92
CA CYS A 63 16.40 2.68 -3.24
C CYS A 63 17.01 4.10 -3.17
N PRO A 64 18.25 4.25 -2.64
CA PRO A 64 18.84 5.55 -2.35
C PRO A 64 19.05 6.46 -3.59
N GLN A 65 19.14 5.88 -4.79
CA GLN A 65 19.25 6.59 -6.07
C GLN A 65 17.93 6.59 -6.86
N GLY A 66 16.90 5.95 -6.31
CA GLY A 66 15.61 5.75 -6.95
C GLY A 66 14.62 6.87 -6.68
N VAL A 67 13.40 6.64 -7.15
CA VAL A 67 12.27 7.56 -6.95
C VAL A 67 11.08 6.81 -6.37
N VAL A 68 10.41 7.43 -5.41
CA VAL A 68 9.22 6.86 -4.76
C VAL A 68 8.04 7.78 -4.97
N LYS A 69 7.00 7.27 -5.63
CA LYS A 69 5.72 7.97 -5.76
C LYS A 69 4.69 7.36 -4.82
N GLY A 70 3.76 8.16 -4.33
CA GLY A 70 2.65 7.72 -3.51
C GLY A 70 1.33 8.22 -4.07
N ILE A 71 0.29 7.41 -3.94
CA ILE A 71 -1.08 7.80 -4.29
C ILE A 71 -2.02 7.48 -3.12
N ASP A 72 -2.86 8.44 -2.75
CA ASP A 72 -3.89 8.25 -1.73
C ASP A 72 -5.11 9.12 -2.05
N TYR A 73 -6.31 8.60 -1.80
CA TYR A 73 -7.55 9.31 -2.12
C TYR A 73 -7.97 10.30 -1.02
N SER A 74 -7.37 10.22 0.17
CA SER A 74 -7.59 11.16 1.26
C SER A 74 -6.65 12.38 1.17
N PRO A 75 -7.20 13.62 1.13
CA PRO A 75 -6.39 14.83 1.24
C PRO A 75 -5.53 14.89 2.51
N VAL A 76 -6.03 14.34 3.64
CA VAL A 76 -5.31 14.35 4.93
C VAL A 76 -4.08 13.44 4.87
N SER A 77 -4.21 12.25 4.28
CA SER A 77 -3.10 11.34 4.04
C SER A 77 -2.06 12.00 3.14
N VAL A 78 -2.49 12.58 2.02
CA VAL A 78 -1.60 13.27 1.07
C VAL A 78 -0.83 14.41 1.74
N GLU A 79 -1.52 15.27 2.51
CA GLU A 79 -0.89 16.37 3.26
C GLU A 79 0.19 15.83 4.22
N LYS A 80 -0.14 14.79 4.99
CA LYS A 80 0.78 14.19 5.97
C LYS A 80 1.96 13.50 5.29
N SER A 81 1.73 12.73 4.24
CA SER A 81 2.77 12.02 3.49
C SER A 81 3.76 13.00 2.86
N LYS A 82 3.27 14.12 2.30
CA LYS A 82 4.12 15.21 1.80
C LYS A 82 5.02 15.78 2.90
N LYS A 83 4.46 16.08 4.08
CA LYS A 83 5.23 16.57 5.23
C LYS A 83 6.28 15.57 5.71
N VAL A 84 5.95 14.28 5.77
CA VAL A 84 6.89 13.23 6.22
C VAL A 84 8.07 13.04 5.27
N ASN A 85 7.84 13.29 3.97
CA ASN A 85 8.80 13.06 2.90
C ASN A 85 9.32 14.36 2.24
N GLU A 86 9.16 15.50 2.89
CA GLU A 86 9.44 16.84 2.34
C GLU A 86 10.85 16.96 1.75
N ALA A 87 11.88 16.50 2.46
CA ALA A 87 13.26 16.55 1.97
C ALA A 87 13.42 15.80 0.64
N ALA A 88 12.87 14.60 0.52
CA ALA A 88 12.95 13.81 -0.71
C ALA A 88 12.10 14.42 -1.85
N ILE A 89 11.04 15.15 -1.53
CA ILE A 89 10.24 15.90 -2.51
C ILE A 89 11.05 17.08 -3.06
N VAL A 90 11.70 17.84 -2.18
CA VAL A 90 12.59 18.95 -2.58
C VAL A 90 13.77 18.44 -3.44
N GLU A 91 14.32 17.27 -3.11
CA GLU A 91 15.35 16.59 -3.90
C GLU A 91 14.85 16.01 -5.24
N GLY A 92 13.54 16.05 -5.51
CA GLY A 92 12.94 15.46 -6.72
C GLY A 92 12.87 13.93 -6.74
N ARG A 93 13.15 13.27 -5.61
CA ARG A 93 13.10 11.80 -5.46
C ARG A 93 11.74 11.28 -5.00
N CYS A 94 10.83 12.17 -4.61
CA CYS A 94 9.52 11.79 -4.11
C CYS A 94 8.40 12.66 -4.69
N ALA A 95 7.24 12.03 -4.94
CA ALA A 95 6.01 12.76 -5.26
C ALA A 95 4.81 12.05 -4.62
N VAL A 96 3.86 12.83 -4.09
CA VAL A 96 2.62 12.31 -3.52
C VAL A 96 1.44 12.94 -4.25
N LEU A 97 0.59 12.10 -4.84
CA LEU A 97 -0.59 12.51 -5.59
C LEU A 97 -1.86 12.12 -4.86
N GLN A 98 -2.87 12.98 -4.97
CA GLN A 98 -4.22 12.62 -4.57
C GLN A 98 -4.91 11.89 -5.73
N GLY A 99 -5.41 10.68 -5.50
CA GLY A 99 -6.08 9.91 -6.53
C GLY A 99 -6.51 8.52 -6.07
N SER A 100 -7.23 7.82 -6.94
CA SER A 100 -7.68 6.44 -6.72
C SER A 100 -6.69 5.45 -7.33
N VAL A 101 -6.52 4.30 -6.68
CA VAL A 101 -5.77 3.17 -7.27
C VAL A 101 -6.52 2.56 -8.45
N ALA A 102 -7.85 2.72 -8.51
CA ALA A 102 -8.69 2.22 -9.61
C ALA A 102 -8.54 3.03 -10.92
N ASP A 103 -7.89 4.20 -10.87
CA ASP A 103 -7.69 5.09 -12.02
C ASP A 103 -6.41 5.93 -11.80
N MET A 104 -5.25 5.35 -12.12
CA MET A 104 -3.95 5.95 -11.85
C MET A 104 -3.44 6.77 -13.04
N VAL A 105 -3.10 8.04 -12.80
CA VAL A 105 -2.52 8.96 -13.80
C VAL A 105 -1.05 8.65 -14.19
N PHE A 106 -0.57 7.44 -13.91
CA PHE A 106 0.78 7.01 -14.26
C PHE A 106 0.81 6.31 -15.62
N ALA A 107 1.93 6.46 -16.34
CA ALA A 107 2.18 5.69 -17.54
C ALA A 107 2.27 4.18 -17.23
N GLY A 108 1.90 3.37 -18.22
CA GLY A 108 2.13 1.92 -18.15
C GLY A 108 3.63 1.61 -18.13
N ASN A 109 3.99 0.45 -17.58
CA ASN A 109 5.37 -0.07 -17.59
C ASN A 109 6.44 0.90 -17.05
N TRP A 110 6.14 1.61 -15.96
CA TRP A 110 7.05 2.63 -15.42
C TRP A 110 7.69 2.26 -14.09
N PHE A 111 7.01 1.48 -13.24
CA PHE A 111 7.49 1.14 -11.91
C PHE A 111 8.18 -0.23 -11.87
N ASP A 112 9.30 -0.30 -11.15
CA ASP A 112 10.00 -1.56 -10.84
C ASP A 112 9.28 -2.32 -9.72
N ALA A 113 8.65 -1.59 -8.81
CA ALA A 113 7.79 -2.16 -7.78
C ALA A 113 6.57 -1.29 -7.46
N VAL A 114 5.49 -1.95 -7.05
CA VAL A 114 4.32 -1.31 -6.45
C VAL A 114 4.10 -1.95 -5.07
N THR A 115 3.75 -1.15 -4.07
CA THR A 115 3.43 -1.63 -2.72
C THR A 115 2.03 -1.20 -2.30
N ALA A 116 1.38 -2.03 -1.50
CA ALA A 116 0.10 -1.75 -0.87
C ALA A 116 0.14 -2.24 0.59
N PHE A 117 0.35 -1.31 1.53
CA PHE A 117 0.37 -1.61 2.96
C PHE A 117 -0.96 -1.22 3.61
N GLU A 118 -1.63 -2.17 4.25
CA GLU A 118 -2.87 -1.94 5.01
C GLU A 118 -3.97 -1.18 4.26
N THR A 119 -4.01 -1.31 2.92
CA THR A 119 -4.90 -0.48 2.08
C THR A 119 -5.88 -1.28 1.23
N VAL A 120 -5.53 -2.50 0.81
CA VAL A 120 -6.35 -3.30 -0.12
C VAL A 120 -7.72 -3.61 0.45
N TYR A 121 -7.88 -3.54 1.78
CA TYR A 121 -9.16 -3.70 2.47
C TYR A 121 -10.25 -2.72 2.01
N PHE A 122 -9.84 -1.57 1.48
CA PHE A 122 -10.72 -0.46 1.13
C PHE A 122 -10.81 -0.20 -0.38
N TRP A 123 -10.21 -1.08 -1.18
CA TRP A 123 -10.23 -0.93 -2.63
C TRP A 123 -11.60 -1.33 -3.19
N PRO A 124 -12.26 -0.49 -3.99
CA PRO A 124 -13.67 -0.68 -4.34
C PRO A 124 -13.91 -1.85 -5.30
N ASP A 125 -13.12 -1.95 -6.37
CA ASP A 125 -13.13 -3.04 -7.35
C ASP A 125 -11.70 -3.62 -7.36
N LEU A 126 -11.48 -4.65 -6.54
CA LEU A 126 -10.16 -5.25 -6.36
C LEU A 126 -9.58 -5.78 -7.70
N PRO A 127 -10.35 -6.50 -8.55
CA PRO A 127 -9.89 -6.88 -9.89
C PRO A 127 -9.49 -5.69 -10.79
N GLN A 128 -10.26 -4.60 -10.83
CA GLN A 128 -9.89 -3.40 -11.58
C GLN A 128 -8.61 -2.76 -11.02
N CYS A 129 -8.53 -2.60 -9.70
CA CYS A 129 -7.35 -2.03 -9.06
C CYS A 129 -6.09 -2.87 -9.33
N PHE A 130 -6.19 -4.21 -9.30
CA PHE A 130 -5.06 -5.09 -9.65
C PHE A 130 -4.66 -4.98 -11.11
N ARG A 131 -5.62 -4.81 -12.04
CA ARG A 131 -5.30 -4.52 -13.45
C ARG A 131 -4.57 -3.18 -13.61
N GLU A 132 -4.96 -2.15 -12.86
CA GLU A 132 -4.25 -0.86 -12.86
C GLU A 132 -2.83 -0.97 -12.28
N VAL A 133 -2.65 -1.72 -11.18
CA VAL A 133 -1.32 -2.02 -10.63
C VAL A 133 -0.48 -2.79 -11.64
N TYR A 134 -1.05 -3.81 -12.29
CA TYR A 134 -0.40 -4.56 -13.35
C TYR A 134 -0.01 -3.62 -14.51
N ARG A 135 -0.89 -2.73 -14.96
CA ARG A 135 -0.60 -1.78 -16.05
C ARG A 135 0.63 -0.92 -15.78
N VAL A 136 0.74 -0.34 -14.58
CA VAL A 136 1.82 0.60 -14.24
C VAL A 136 3.16 -0.06 -13.93
N LEU A 137 3.17 -1.33 -13.54
CA LEU A 137 4.39 -2.12 -13.38
C LEU A 137 5.09 -2.37 -14.71
N LYS A 138 6.42 -2.35 -14.72
CA LYS A 138 7.24 -2.87 -15.82
C LYS A 138 7.07 -4.39 -15.93
N PRO A 139 7.29 -4.99 -17.12
CA PRO A 139 7.49 -6.44 -17.25
C PRO A 139 8.60 -6.89 -16.28
N GLY A 140 8.34 -7.93 -15.48
CA GLY A 140 9.26 -8.34 -14.42
C GLY A 140 9.32 -7.37 -13.23
N GLY A 141 8.31 -6.52 -13.04
CA GLY A 141 8.14 -5.73 -11.83
C GLY A 141 7.47 -6.53 -10.72
N THR A 142 7.62 -6.09 -9.46
CA THR A 142 7.02 -6.77 -8.29
C THR A 142 5.87 -5.96 -7.71
N PHE A 143 4.73 -6.60 -7.48
CA PHE A 143 3.70 -6.08 -6.59
C PHE A 143 3.85 -6.72 -5.20
N LEU A 144 3.79 -5.91 -4.14
CA LEU A 144 3.77 -6.37 -2.76
C LEU A 144 2.52 -5.86 -2.02
N ILE A 145 1.78 -6.77 -1.43
CA ILE A 145 0.66 -6.48 -0.51
C ILE A 145 1.11 -6.89 0.89
N CYS A 146 0.90 -6.05 1.89
CA CYS A 146 1.24 -6.38 3.28
C CYS A 146 0.18 -5.85 4.24
N ASN A 147 -0.35 -6.77 5.04
CA ASN A 147 -1.56 -6.64 5.83
C ASN A 147 -1.34 -7.21 7.24
N GLU A 148 -1.89 -6.56 8.27
CA GLU A 148 -1.83 -7.00 9.65
C GLU A 148 -2.84 -8.12 9.96
N SER A 149 -3.85 -8.26 9.10
CA SER A 149 -4.86 -9.31 9.13
C SER A 149 -4.70 -10.25 7.94
N ASN A 150 -4.63 -11.56 8.23
CA ASN A 150 -4.53 -12.63 7.23
C ASN A 150 -5.88 -13.31 6.94
N GLY A 151 -6.94 -12.96 7.68
CA GLY A 151 -8.27 -13.53 7.51
C GLY A 151 -8.43 -14.93 8.10
N ASP A 152 -7.44 -15.43 8.85
CA ASP A 152 -7.47 -16.78 9.43
C ASP A 152 -8.12 -16.81 10.83
N THR A 153 -8.51 -15.66 11.40
CA THR A 153 -9.02 -15.58 12.78
C THR A 153 -10.29 -14.73 12.92
N ASP A 154 -11.19 -15.13 13.81
CA ASP A 154 -12.42 -14.38 14.15
C ASP A 154 -12.14 -12.98 14.73
N ARG A 155 -10.89 -12.71 15.16
CA ARG A 155 -10.49 -11.37 15.61
C ARG A 155 -10.52 -10.37 14.45
N ASP A 156 -10.22 -10.82 13.23
CA ASP A 156 -10.21 -9.99 12.03
C ASP A 156 -11.64 -9.51 11.69
N GLU A 157 -12.65 -10.37 11.90
CA GLU A 157 -14.05 -10.05 11.64
C GLU A 157 -14.54 -8.84 12.45
N LYS A 158 -14.04 -8.66 13.68
CA LYS A 158 -14.39 -7.51 14.53
C LYS A 158 -14.05 -6.16 13.89
N TRP A 159 -12.98 -6.09 13.11
CA TRP A 159 -12.63 -4.84 12.43
C TRP A 159 -13.60 -4.51 11.30
N THR A 160 -14.11 -5.53 10.61
CA THR A 160 -15.11 -5.37 9.54
C THR A 160 -16.46 -4.89 10.07
N GLU A 161 -16.80 -5.21 11.32
CA GLU A 161 -17.99 -4.68 12.01
C GLU A 161 -17.82 -3.22 12.44
N ILE A 162 -16.60 -2.82 12.79
CA ILE A 162 -16.29 -1.47 13.31
C ILE A 162 -16.07 -0.45 12.17
N ILE A 163 -15.49 -0.90 11.05
CA ILE A 163 -15.05 -0.04 9.95
C ILE A 163 -15.87 -0.35 8.69
N GLY A 164 -16.73 0.59 8.32
CA GLY A 164 -17.63 0.43 7.19
C GLY A 164 -16.91 0.20 5.86
N GLY A 165 -17.28 -0.87 5.16
CA GLY A 165 -16.74 -1.19 3.84
C GLY A 165 -15.29 -1.70 3.86
N MET A 166 -14.81 -2.19 5.00
CA MET A 166 -13.57 -2.95 5.10
C MET A 166 -13.81 -4.40 4.69
N THR A 167 -12.99 -4.91 3.77
CA THR A 167 -12.99 -6.34 3.39
C THR A 167 -11.63 -6.95 3.72
N ILE A 168 -11.59 -7.98 4.55
CA ILE A 168 -10.36 -8.70 4.86
C ILE A 168 -10.28 -9.91 3.93
N TYR A 169 -9.28 -9.90 3.05
CA TYR A 169 -9.06 -10.98 2.09
C TYR A 169 -8.07 -12.00 2.64
N LYS A 170 -8.39 -13.27 2.49
CA LYS A 170 -7.45 -14.37 2.73
C LYS A 170 -6.38 -14.40 1.65
N ASP A 171 -5.27 -15.05 1.96
CA ASP A 171 -4.17 -15.26 1.03
C ASP A 171 -4.58 -15.96 -0.26
N ILE A 172 -5.47 -16.96 -0.18
CA ILE A 172 -5.98 -17.71 -1.34
C ILE A 172 -6.80 -16.79 -2.26
N GLU A 173 -7.60 -15.88 -1.69
CA GLU A 173 -8.43 -14.93 -2.43
C GLU A 173 -7.57 -13.87 -3.12
N LEU A 174 -6.59 -13.30 -2.41
CA LEU A 174 -5.64 -12.36 -2.99
C LEU A 174 -4.85 -13.02 -4.13
N LYS A 175 -4.36 -14.24 -3.94
CA LYS A 175 -3.66 -15.00 -4.98
C LYS A 175 -4.54 -15.19 -6.21
N ALA A 176 -5.78 -15.63 -6.05
CA ALA A 176 -6.70 -15.84 -7.15
C ALA A 176 -6.98 -14.55 -7.93
N HIS A 177 -7.22 -13.42 -7.24
CA HIS A 177 -7.43 -12.13 -7.90
C HIS A 177 -6.17 -11.61 -8.61
N LEU A 178 -4.99 -11.84 -8.05
CA LEU A 178 -3.71 -11.48 -8.69
C LEU A 178 -3.51 -12.28 -9.98
N GLU A 179 -3.72 -13.59 -9.95
CA GLU A 179 -3.60 -14.47 -11.12
C GLU A 179 -4.60 -14.08 -12.21
N GLN A 180 -5.85 -13.76 -11.84
CA GLN A 180 -6.86 -13.24 -12.77
C GLN A 180 -6.47 -11.91 -13.43
N ALA A 181 -5.70 -11.06 -12.73
CA ALA A 181 -5.19 -9.79 -13.26
C ALA A 181 -3.93 -9.96 -14.13
N GLY A 182 -3.42 -11.18 -14.27
CA GLY A 182 -2.25 -11.51 -15.11
C GLY A 182 -0.94 -11.62 -14.35
N PHE A 183 -0.94 -11.47 -13.02
CA PHE A 183 0.27 -11.71 -12.22
C PHE A 183 0.62 -13.19 -12.17
N HIS A 184 1.91 -13.49 -12.03
CA HIS A 184 2.44 -14.82 -11.82
C HIS A 184 3.46 -14.83 -10.67
N ASP A 185 4.04 -16.01 -10.37
CA ASP A 185 5.00 -16.22 -9.29
C ASP A 185 4.52 -15.66 -7.94
N VAL A 186 3.26 -15.91 -7.59
CA VAL A 186 2.67 -15.41 -6.35
C VAL A 186 3.27 -16.15 -5.15
N GLN A 187 3.93 -15.41 -4.25
CA GLN A 187 4.47 -15.93 -3.01
C GLN A 187 3.67 -15.40 -1.82
N ILE A 188 3.42 -16.27 -0.84
CA ILE A 188 2.66 -15.97 0.36
C ILE A 188 3.55 -16.16 1.58
N HIS A 189 3.61 -15.14 2.43
CA HIS A 189 4.33 -15.15 3.70
C HIS A 189 3.36 -14.81 4.82
N LYS A 190 3.34 -15.62 5.89
CA LYS A 190 2.50 -15.39 7.07
C LYS A 190 3.35 -15.34 8.35
N LYS A 191 3.01 -14.44 9.27
CA LYS A 191 3.63 -14.35 10.60
C LYS A 191 2.68 -13.75 11.63
N LYS A 192 2.26 -14.54 12.63
CA LYS A 192 1.47 -14.06 13.79
C LYS A 192 0.25 -13.21 13.39
N GLY A 193 -0.52 -13.65 12.39
CA GLY A 193 -1.67 -12.92 11.83
C GLY A 193 -1.33 -11.99 10.67
N TRP A 194 -0.07 -11.59 10.50
CA TRP A 194 0.34 -10.78 9.36
C TRP A 194 0.43 -11.60 8.09
N LEU A 195 0.09 -10.95 6.98
CA LEU A 195 0.12 -11.49 5.63
C LEU A 195 0.96 -10.57 4.75
N CYS A 196 1.91 -11.15 4.02
CA CYS A 196 2.62 -10.48 2.94
C CYS A 196 2.53 -11.35 1.70
N VAL A 197 2.05 -10.77 0.59
CA VAL A 197 1.95 -11.43 -0.71
C VAL A 197 2.81 -10.66 -1.69
N THR A 198 3.68 -11.37 -2.42
CA THR A 198 4.42 -10.80 -3.55
C THR A 198 3.98 -11.47 -4.84
N ALA A 199 3.98 -10.72 -5.94
CA ALA A 199 3.60 -11.23 -7.25
C ALA A 199 4.38 -10.50 -8.35
N ARG A 200 4.62 -11.19 -9.46
CA ARG A 200 5.40 -10.69 -10.60
C ARG A 200 4.49 -10.38 -11.78
N LYS A 201 4.82 -9.29 -12.49
CA LYS A 201 4.19 -8.94 -13.76
C LYS A 201 4.83 -9.66 -14.93
#